data_AF-A0A2G2D2H0-F1
#
_entry.id   AF-A0A2G2D2H0-F1
#
_cell.length_a   1.000
_cell.length_b   1.000
_cell.length_c   1.000
_cell.angle_alpha   90.00
_cell.angle_beta   90.00
_cell.angle_gamma   90.00
#
_symmetry.space_group_name_H-M   'P 1'
#
loop_
_entity.id
_entity.type
_entity.pdbx_description
1 polymer ?
#
loop_
_entity_poly.entity_id
_entity_poly.type
_entity_poly.pdbx_seq_one_letter_code
_entity_poly.pdbx_strand_id
1 'polypeptide(L)'
;MITLDLPKELEQLLDRFAKELGVSKEKFVLRAISERIEDLEDLAVAEAALAKDDGEHIALADIIAEFDGNPDGLADSSAYRR
;
A
#
# COMPACT_ATOMS: atom_id res chain seq x y z
N MET A 1 -22.93 -11.15 -6.70
CA MET A 1 -22.96 -12.10 -5.56
C MET A 1 -22.15 -13.32 -5.98
N ILE A 2 -21.06 -13.60 -5.27
CA ILE A 2 -20.21 -14.78 -5.51
C ILE A 2 -20.37 -15.68 -4.29
N THR A 3 -20.52 -16.98 -4.52
CA THR A 3 -20.52 -17.99 -3.46
C THR A 3 -19.16 -18.69 -3.46
N LEU A 4 -18.52 -18.76 -2.30
CA LEU A 4 -17.24 -19.41 -2.12
C LEU A 4 -17.44 -20.67 -1.28
N ASP A 5 -16.87 -21.78 -1.73
CA ASP A 5 -16.75 -22.97 -0.90
C ASP A 5 -15.41 -22.88 -0.16
N LEU A 6 -15.46 -22.77 1.16
CA LEU A 6 -14.28 -22.56 2.00
C LEU A 6 -14.04 -23.80 2.87
N PRO A 7 -12.78 -24.21 3.05
CA PRO A 7 -12.42 -25.17 4.08
C PRO A 7 -12.91 -24.71 5.46
N LYS A 8 -13.36 -25.66 6.30
CA LYS A 8 -13.91 -25.36 7.63
C LYS A 8 -12.96 -24.54 8.49
N GLU A 9 -11.67 -24.81 8.40
CA GLU A 9 -10.63 -24.12 9.14
C GLU A 9 -10.60 -22.63 8.77
N LEU A 10 -10.75 -22.32 7.48
CA LEU A 10 -10.76 -20.95 6.99
C LEU A 10 -12.05 -20.21 7.36
N GLU A 11 -13.19 -20.90 7.33
CA GLU A 11 -14.46 -20.34 7.79
C GLU A 11 -14.40 -19.95 9.28
N GLN A 12 -13.78 -20.80 10.12
CA GLN A 12 -13.57 -20.51 11.54
C GLN A 12 -12.63 -19.32 11.75
N LEU A 13 -11.57 -19.21 10.96
CA LEU A 13 -10.65 -18.07 11.01
C LEU A 13 -11.36 -16.77 10.66
N LEU A 14 -12.13 -16.75 9.57
CA LEU A 14 -12.93 -15.60 9.15
C LEU A 14 -13.92 -15.19 10.25
N ASP A 15 -14.61 -16.15 10.86
CA ASP A 15 -15.57 -15.88 11.93
C ASP A 15 -14.90 -15.28 13.18
N ARG A 16 -13.73 -15.80 13.56
CA ARG A 16 -12.95 -15.27 14.68
C ARG A 16 -12.51 -13.82 14.44
N PHE A 17 -11.88 -13.55 13.31
CA PHE A 17 -11.38 -12.21 13.00
C PHE A 17 -12.50 -11.19 12.78
N ALA A 18 -13.60 -11.60 12.14
CA ALA A 18 -14.76 -10.72 11.99
C ALA A 18 -15.33 -10.31 13.36
N LYS A 19 -15.40 -11.26 14.32
CA LYS A 19 -15.82 -10.99 15.71
C LYS A 19 -14.85 -10.07 16.46
N GLU A 20 -13.54 -10.35 16.39
CA GLU A 20 -12.51 -9.53 17.05
C GLU A 20 -12.54 -8.07 16.57
N LEU A 21 -12.81 -7.87 15.26
CA LEU A 21 -12.87 -6.55 14.65
C LEU A 21 -14.26 -5.89 14.72
N GLY A 22 -15.28 -6.60 15.23
CA GLY A 22 -16.65 -6.09 15.34
C GLY A 22 -17.33 -5.83 13.99
N VAL A 23 -16.99 -6.60 12.95
CA VAL A 23 -17.54 -6.45 11.58
C VAL A 23 -18.25 -7.72 11.12
N SER A 24 -19.10 -7.63 10.09
CA SER A 24 -19.71 -8.83 9.50
C SER A 24 -18.69 -9.66 8.73
N LYS A 25 -18.95 -10.97 8.60
CA LYS A 25 -18.11 -11.87 7.81
C LYS A 25 -18.02 -11.44 6.35
N GLU A 26 -19.13 -11.02 5.71
CA GLU A 26 -19.07 -10.57 4.33
C GLU A 26 -18.19 -9.31 4.19
N LYS A 27 -18.33 -8.36 5.11
CA LYS A 27 -17.54 -7.12 5.08
C LYS A 27 -16.04 -7.42 5.25
N PHE A 28 -15.70 -8.34 6.15
CA PHE A 28 -14.33 -8.76 6.37
C PHE A 28 -13.74 -9.47 5.14
N VAL A 29 -14.47 -10.40 4.54
CA VAL A 29 -14.05 -11.13 3.34
C VAL A 29 -13.85 -10.17 2.16
N LEU A 30 -14.80 -9.27 1.92
CA LEU A 30 -14.70 -8.29 0.84
C LEU A 30 -13.48 -7.39 1.01
N ARG A 31 -13.23 -6.95 2.24
CA ARG A 31 -12.05 -6.14 2.55
C ARG A 31 -10.75 -6.90 2.29
N ALA A 32 -10.64 -8.14 2.78
CA ALA A 32 -9.44 -8.96 2.61
C ALA A 32 -9.16 -9.24 1.12
N ILE A 33 -10.20 -9.47 0.32
CA ILE A 33 -10.07 -9.64 -1.14
C ILE A 33 -9.61 -8.33 -1.80
N SER A 34 -10.20 -7.19 -1.42
CA SER A 34 -9.82 -5.87 -1.96
C SER A 34 -8.36 -5.56 -1.68
N GLU A 35 -7.94 -5.67 -0.42
CA GLU A 35 -6.55 -5.42 0.00
C GLU A 35 -5.58 -6.33 -0.77
N ARG A 36 -5.94 -7.60 -0.98
CA ARG A 36 -5.09 -8.51 -1.75
C ARG A 36 -5.00 -8.17 -3.23
N ILE A 37 -6.06 -7.64 -3.83
CA ILE A 37 -6.04 -7.17 -5.22
C ILE A 37 -5.14 -5.94 -5.34
N GLU A 38 -5.28 -4.98 -4.42
CA GLU A 38 -4.43 -3.78 -4.37
C GLU A 38 -2.94 -4.16 -4.27
N ASP A 39 -2.57 -5.10 -3.38
CA ASP A 39 -1.19 -5.59 -3.29
C ASP A 39 -0.64 -6.13 -4.62
N LEU A 40 -1.50 -6.80 -5.41
CA LEU A 40 -1.11 -7.37 -6.71
C LEU A 40 -0.96 -6.28 -7.77
N GLU A 41 -1.79 -5.24 -7.72
CA GLU A 41 -1.68 -4.07 -8.59
C GLU A 41 -0.40 -3.30 -8.29
N ASP A 42 -0.10 -3.04 -7.01
CA ASP A 42 1.12 -2.38 -6.58
C ASP A 42 2.37 -3.14 -7.00
N LEU A 43 2.36 -4.47 -6.85
CA LEU A 43 3.45 -5.33 -7.33
C LEU A 43 3.63 -5.21 -8.85
N ALA A 44 2.54 -5.28 -9.60
CA ALA A 44 2.58 -5.19 -11.06
C ALA A 44 3.12 -3.82 -11.53
N VAL A 45 2.75 -2.73 -10.85
CA VAL A 45 3.27 -1.38 -11.14
C VAL A 45 4.77 -1.31 -10.86
N ALA A 46 5.22 -1.85 -9.72
CA ALA A 46 6.63 -1.89 -9.37
C ALA A 46 7.45 -2.70 -10.39
N GLU A 47 6.97 -3.89 -10.78
CA GLU A 47 7.60 -4.72 -11.81
C GLU A 47 7.64 -4.01 -13.17
N ALA A 48 6.57 -3.33 -13.56
CA ALA A 48 6.53 -2.57 -14.80
C ALA A 48 7.48 -1.36 -14.79
N ALA A 49 7.68 -0.72 -13.64
CA ALA A 49 8.66 0.35 -13.48
C ALA A 49 10.08 -0.20 -13.64
N LEU A 50 10.41 -1.31 -12.96
CA LEU A 50 11.70 -1.98 -13.09
C LEU A 50 11.98 -2.46 -14.52
N ALA A 51 10.96 -2.98 -15.22
CA ALA A 51 11.13 -3.43 -16.61
C ALA A 51 11.38 -2.28 -17.61
N LYS A 52 10.97 -1.06 -17.26
CA LYS A 52 11.17 0.16 -18.07
C LYS A 52 12.38 0.97 -17.62
N ASP A 53 13.03 0.56 -16.54
CA ASP A 53 14.24 1.19 -16.03
C ASP A 53 15.35 1.08 -17.08
N ASP A 54 15.83 2.23 -17.54
CA ASP A 54 16.91 2.36 -18.52
C ASP A 54 18.31 2.22 -17.87
N GLY A 55 18.35 2.07 -16.54
CA GLY A 55 19.58 1.89 -15.77
C GLY A 55 20.28 3.20 -15.42
N GLU A 56 19.71 4.36 -15.76
CA GLU A 56 20.20 5.64 -15.27
C GLU A 56 19.80 5.84 -13.81
N HIS A 57 20.76 5.60 -12.92
CA HIS A 57 20.60 5.83 -11.50
C HIS A 57 21.38 7.07 -11.08
N ILE A 58 20.67 8.07 -10.54
CA ILE A 58 21.27 9.25 -9.94
C ILE A 58 21.55 8.94 -8.47
N ALA A 59 22.75 9.27 -7.98
CA ALA A 59 23.06 9.06 -6.58
C ALA A 59 22.18 9.97 -5.70
N LEU A 60 21.67 9.45 -4.60
CA LEU A 60 20.84 10.23 -3.68
C LEU A 60 21.54 11.50 -3.19
N ALA A 61 22.87 11.47 -3.03
CA ALA A 61 23.66 12.64 -2.66
C ALA A 61 23.59 13.77 -3.70
N ASP A 62 23.49 13.43 -4.99
CA ASP A 62 23.41 14.40 -6.08
C ASP A 62 22.02 15.05 -6.12
N ILE A 63 20.95 14.25 -5.90
CA ILE A 63 19.58 14.76 -5.73
C ILE A 63 19.50 15.71 -4.52
N ILE A 64 20.08 15.31 -3.38
CA ILE A 64 20.06 16.15 -2.17
C ILE A 64 20.80 17.47 -2.43
N ALA A 65 21.96 17.44 -3.08
CA ALA A 65 22.71 18.64 -3.41
C ALA A 65 21.96 19.56 -4.39
N GLU A 66 21.19 19.01 -5.33
CA GLU A 66 20.34 19.75 -6.25
C GLU A 66 19.19 20.49 -5.53
N PHE A 67 18.57 19.86 -4.54
CA PHE A 67 17.39 20.40 -3.86
C PHE A 67 17.70 21.20 -2.58
N ASP A 68 18.80 20.93 -1.87
CA ASP A 68 19.26 21.72 -0.71
C ASP A 68 19.74 23.12 -1.10
N GLY A 69 20.08 23.33 -2.38
CA GLY A 69 20.51 24.63 -2.92
C GLY A 69 19.37 25.58 -3.29
N ASN A 70 18.09 25.18 -3.17
CA ASN A 70 16.95 25.98 -3.57
C ASN A 70 16.24 26.62 -2.35
N PRO A 71 16.43 27.92 -2.06
CA PRO A 71 15.90 28.57 -0.87
C PRO A 71 14.36 28.71 -0.84
N ASP A 72 13.66 28.45 -1.95
CA ASP A 72 12.20 28.58 -2.03
C ASP A 72 11.42 27.33 -1.56
N GLY A 73 12.09 26.21 -1.27
CA GLY A 73 11.43 24.93 -0.94
C GLY A 73 11.02 24.73 0.53
N LEU A 74 11.47 25.57 1.46
CA LEU A 74 11.26 25.39 2.90
C LEU A 74 10.43 26.50 3.58
N ALA A 75 9.80 27.38 2.79
CA ALA A 75 9.06 28.54 3.32
C ALA A 75 7.69 28.22 3.95
N ASP A 76 7.34 26.96 4.26
CA ASP A 76 6.11 26.64 5.00
C ASP A 76 6.22 25.43 5.95
N SER A 77 7.38 25.21 6.58
CA SER A 77 7.48 24.20 7.65
C SER A 77 7.19 24.76 9.05
N SER A 78 6.81 26.04 9.18
CA SER A 78 6.43 26.64 10.47
C SER A 78 4.96 26.39 10.85
N ALA A 79 4.16 25.76 9.99
CA ALA A 79 2.74 25.50 10.23
C ALA A 79 2.47 24.22 11.05
N TYR A 80 3.45 23.32 11.23
CA TYR A 80 3.24 22.00 11.86
C TYR A 80 3.85 21.83 13.26
N ARG A 81 4.17 22.92 13.97
CA ARG A 81 4.47 22.86 15.41
C ARG A 81 3.31 23.43 16.23
N ARG A 82 2.41 22.55 16.66
CA ARG A 82 1.59 22.72 17.86
C ARG A 82 1.65 21.46 18.69
#